data_AF-A0AA51L664-F1
#
_entry.id   AF-A0AA51L664-F1
#
_cell.length_a   1.000
_cell.length_b   1.000
_cell.length_c   1.000
_cell.angle_alpha   90.00
_cell.angle_beta   90.00
_cell.angle_gamma   90.00
#
_symmetry.space_group_name_H-M   'P 1'
#
loop_
_entity.id
_entity.type
_entity.pdbx_description
1 polymer ?
#
loop_
_entity_poly.entity_id
_entity_poly.type
_entity_poly.pdbx_seq_one_letter_code
_entity_poly.pdbx_strand_id
1 'polypeptide(L)'
;MVFPAAIILSGFPMKYAFNAALVPLFGTMGAAWATIISLAIITAFLGVKLRKVLPLKLLSIRFIGALIAASLAMILFLKGYLYLTGFIYSMIDSERMGAAVQSLSAVFLGGLLFLFIMIRSSVFHEEELALFPFGSKLILFLPKEDRSHKYVKHN
;
A
#
# COMPACT_ATOMS: atom_id res chain seq x y z
N MET A 1 16.80 0.37 24.60
CA MET A 1 16.62 -0.62 23.51
C MET A 1 15.31 -1.42 23.60
N VAL A 2 14.69 -1.58 24.78
CA VAL A 2 13.49 -2.45 24.97
C VAL A 2 12.16 -1.88 24.44
N PHE A 3 12.06 -0.57 24.28
CA PHE A 3 10.78 0.10 23.97
C PHE A 3 10.10 -0.34 22.66
N PRO A 4 10.78 -0.47 21.51
CA PRO A 4 10.13 -0.95 20.29
C PRO A 4 9.58 -2.38 20.45
N ALA A 5 10.35 -3.26 21.11
CA ALA A 5 9.93 -4.63 21.37
C ALA A 5 8.68 -4.67 22.28
N ALA A 6 8.63 -3.83 23.31
CA ALA A 6 7.47 -3.74 24.20
C ALA A 6 6.18 -3.30 23.47
N ILE A 7 6.26 -2.32 22.57
CA ILE A 7 5.09 -1.87 21.80
C ILE A 7 4.66 -2.92 20.77
N ILE A 8 5.62 -3.59 20.12
CA ILE A 8 5.28 -4.66 19.17
C ILE A 8 4.58 -5.81 19.92
N LEU A 9 5.09 -6.17 21.10
CA LEU A 9 4.50 -7.23 21.93
C LEU A 9 3.09 -6.85 22.43
N SER A 10 2.86 -5.58 22.76
CA SER A 10 1.53 -5.10 23.15
C SER A 10 0.49 -5.17 22.01
N GLY A 11 0.94 -5.31 20.76
CA GLY A 11 0.07 -5.54 19.61
C GLY A 11 -0.78 -6.80 19.71
N PHE A 12 -0.27 -7.86 20.34
CA PHE A 12 -1.00 -9.13 20.50
C PHE A 12 -2.26 -9.00 21.36
N PRO A 13 -2.19 -8.55 22.63
CA PRO A 13 -3.38 -8.38 23.46
C PRO A 13 -4.35 -7.34 22.87
N MET A 14 -3.82 -6.30 22.23
CA MET A 14 -4.64 -5.26 21.62
C MET A 14 -5.44 -5.79 20.41
N LYS A 15 -4.79 -6.54 19.52
CA LYS A 15 -5.47 -7.24 18.41
C LYS A 15 -6.51 -8.22 18.93
N TYR A 16 -6.18 -8.98 19.98
CA TYR A 16 -7.11 -9.94 20.56
C TYR A 16 -8.37 -9.25 21.10
N ALA A 17 -8.22 -8.16 21.85
CA ALA A 17 -9.34 -7.35 22.35
C ALA A 17 -10.20 -6.81 21.20
N PHE A 18 -9.59 -6.24 20.16
CA PHE A 18 -10.34 -5.75 19.00
C PHE A 18 -11.00 -6.88 18.21
N ASN A 19 -10.36 -8.04 18.08
CA ASN A 19 -10.98 -9.21 17.45
C ASN A 19 -12.21 -9.65 18.25
N ALA A 20 -12.10 -9.75 19.59
CA ALA A 20 -13.22 -10.14 20.43
C ALA A 20 -14.42 -9.17 20.32
N ALA A 21 -14.17 -7.89 20.08
CA ALA A 21 -15.22 -6.88 19.91
C ALA A 21 -15.78 -6.81 18.47
N LEU A 22 -14.92 -6.85 17.45
CA LEU A 22 -15.29 -6.57 16.06
C LEU A 22 -15.68 -7.81 15.28
N VAL A 23 -15.14 -9.00 15.60
CA VAL A 23 -15.48 -10.23 14.90
C VAL A 23 -16.95 -10.63 15.10
N PRO A 24 -17.55 -10.52 16.31
CA PRO A 24 -18.97 -10.82 16.47
C PRO A 24 -19.89 -9.88 15.67
N LEU A 25 -19.47 -8.63 15.47
CA LEU A 25 -20.27 -7.61 14.76
C LEU A 25 -20.09 -7.65 13.24
N PHE A 26 -18.88 -7.94 12.76
CA PHE A 26 -18.50 -7.78 11.35
C PHE A 26 -17.84 -9.02 10.73
N GLY A 27 -17.81 -10.16 11.44
CA GLY A 27 -17.21 -11.40 10.98
C GLY A 27 -15.74 -11.26 10.61
N THR A 28 -15.37 -11.79 9.44
CA THR A 28 -13.99 -11.73 8.91
C THR A 28 -13.54 -10.30 8.59
N MET A 29 -14.45 -9.40 8.21
CA MET A 29 -14.12 -7.97 8.06
C MET A 29 -13.73 -7.36 9.41
N GLY A 30 -14.39 -7.77 10.49
CA GLY A 30 -14.04 -7.36 11.86
C GLY A 30 -12.60 -7.75 12.23
N ALA A 31 -12.18 -8.94 11.84
CA ALA A 31 -10.80 -9.39 12.04
C ALA A 31 -9.76 -8.56 11.24
N ALA A 32 -10.14 -8.14 10.02
CA ALA A 32 -9.31 -7.25 9.22
C ALA A 32 -9.16 -5.87 9.89
N TRP A 33 -10.28 -5.27 10.33
CA TRP A 33 -10.28 -3.99 11.05
C TRP A 33 -9.45 -4.05 12.33
N ALA A 34 -9.60 -5.09 13.14
CA ALA A 34 -8.82 -5.29 14.36
C ALA A 34 -7.31 -5.29 14.08
N THR A 35 -6.89 -5.94 12.99
CA THR A 35 -5.48 -5.98 12.57
C THR A 35 -4.98 -4.61 12.12
N ILE A 36 -5.74 -3.91 11.27
CA ILE A 36 -5.38 -2.58 10.77
C ILE A 36 -5.26 -1.58 11.92
N ILE A 37 -6.25 -1.54 12.83
CA ILE A 37 -6.27 -0.63 13.97
C ILE A 37 -5.08 -0.92 14.91
N SER A 38 -4.83 -2.20 15.19
CA SER A 38 -3.70 -2.60 16.05
C SER A 38 -2.36 -2.15 15.47
N LEU A 39 -2.12 -2.42 14.18
CA LEU A 39 -0.90 -2.03 13.50
C LEU A 39 -0.78 -0.51 13.37
N ALA A 40 -1.88 0.21 13.14
CA ALA A 40 -1.88 1.67 13.08
C ALA A 40 -1.45 2.30 14.41
N ILE A 41 -1.96 1.79 15.53
CA ILE A 41 -1.59 2.25 16.88
C ILE A 41 -0.10 1.96 17.15
N ILE A 42 0.37 0.74 16.87
CA ILE A 42 1.78 0.36 16.99
C ILE A 42 2.66 1.31 16.16
N THR A 43 2.30 1.50 14.89
CA THR A 43 3.02 2.37 13.95
C THR A 43 3.04 3.82 14.43
N ALA A 44 1.94 4.33 14.98
CA ALA A 44 1.86 5.67 15.53
C ALA A 44 2.82 5.85 16.72
N PHE A 45 2.80 4.92 17.68
CA PHE A 45 3.70 4.98 18.84
C PHE A 45 5.18 4.86 18.45
N LEU A 46 5.53 3.93 17.56
CA LEU A 46 6.89 3.81 17.05
C LEU A 46 7.29 5.05 16.26
N GLY A 47 6.41 5.57 15.40
CA GLY A 47 6.64 6.75 14.56
C GLY A 47 6.89 8.02 15.38
N VAL A 48 6.11 8.25 16.44
CA VAL A 48 6.33 9.38 17.37
C VAL A 48 7.69 9.28 18.04
N LYS A 49 8.09 8.09 18.50
CA LYS A 49 9.41 7.92 19.10
C LYS A 49 10.53 8.05 18.07
N LEU A 50 10.34 7.51 16.86
CA LEU A 50 11.32 7.58 15.79
C LEU A 50 11.59 9.04 15.41
N ARG A 51 10.55 9.87 15.31
CA ARG A 51 10.72 11.32 15.07
C ARG A 51 11.47 12.06 16.18
N LYS A 52 11.43 11.58 17.42
CA LYS A 52 12.19 12.17 18.53
C LYS A 52 13.67 11.79 18.49
N VAL A 53 14.00 10.64 17.90
CA VAL A 53 15.38 10.12 17.82
C VAL A 53 16.06 10.54 16.52
N LEU A 54 15.31 10.63 15.42
CA LEU A 54 15.79 11.00 14.10
C LEU A 54 14.97 12.19 13.57
N PRO A 55 15.61 13.33 13.21
CA PRO A 55 14.94 14.48 12.61
C PRO A 55 14.61 14.23 11.12
N LEU A 56 13.95 13.12 10.83
CA LEU A 56 13.56 12.73 9.47
C LEU A 56 12.12 13.16 9.17
N LYS A 57 11.93 13.77 7.99
CA LYS A 57 10.59 14.00 7.42
C LYS A 57 10.08 12.70 6.78
N LEU A 58 9.57 11.78 7.62
CA LEU A 58 9.14 10.44 7.20
C LEU A 58 8.02 10.42 6.15
N LEU A 59 7.14 11.43 6.14
CA LEU A 59 6.01 11.52 5.21
C LEU A 59 5.85 12.96 4.74
N SER A 60 6.07 13.19 3.44
CA SER A 60 5.78 14.48 2.83
C SER A 60 4.30 14.59 2.48
N ILE A 61 3.73 15.79 2.54
CA ILE A 61 2.32 16.02 2.16
C ILE A 61 2.06 15.64 0.70
N ARG A 62 3.07 15.83 -0.17
CA ARG A 62 3.03 15.42 -1.58
C ARG A 62 2.96 13.90 -1.72
N PHE A 63 3.71 13.16 -0.90
CA PHE A 63 3.63 11.70 -0.84
C PHE A 63 2.26 11.21 -0.42
N ILE A 64 1.70 11.81 0.64
CA ILE A 64 0.35 11.44 1.10
C ILE A 64 -0.69 11.72 0.02
N GLY A 65 -0.59 12.89 -0.65
CA GLY A 65 -1.49 13.24 -1.76
C GLY A 65 -1.42 12.27 -2.93
N ALA A 66 -0.22 11.92 -3.38
CA ALA A 66 -0.01 10.93 -4.44
C ALA A 66 -0.51 9.54 -4.04
N LEU A 67 -0.25 9.12 -2.80
CA LEU A 67 -0.70 7.84 -2.26
C LEU A 67 -2.22 7.74 -2.23
N ILE A 68 -2.90 8.81 -1.78
CA ILE A 68 -4.37 8.88 -1.77
C ILE A 68 -4.90 8.84 -3.20
N ALA A 69 -4.36 9.64 -4.12
CA ALA A 69 -4.79 9.68 -5.51
C ALA A 69 -4.62 8.31 -6.21
N ALA A 70 -3.46 7.67 -6.04
CA ALA A 70 -3.20 6.34 -6.58
C ALA A 70 -4.14 5.28 -5.99
N SER A 71 -4.40 5.35 -4.68
CA SER A 71 -5.33 4.43 -4.00
C SER A 71 -6.77 4.61 -4.50
N LEU A 72 -7.23 5.85 -4.67
CA LEU A 72 -8.56 6.15 -5.19
C LEU A 72 -8.73 5.68 -6.63
N ALA A 73 -7.73 5.94 -7.48
CA ALA A 73 -7.72 5.45 -8.86
C ALA A 73 -7.77 3.92 -8.91
N MET A 74 -7.01 3.24 -8.05
CA MET A 74 -7.05 1.78 -7.94
C MET A 74 -8.43 1.29 -7.50
N ILE A 75 -9.06 1.91 -6.50
CA ILE A 75 -10.41 1.53 -6.03
C ILE A 75 -11.43 1.67 -7.16
N LEU A 76 -11.40 2.78 -7.89
CA LEU A 76 -12.29 3.01 -9.03
C LEU A 76 -12.08 1.96 -10.12
N PHE A 77 -10.81 1.67 -10.45
CA PHE A 77 -10.46 0.64 -11.42
C PHE A 77 -10.95 -0.74 -10.98
N LEU A 78 -10.70 -1.17 -9.74
CA LEU A 78 -11.16 -2.48 -9.24
C LEU A 78 -12.68 -2.58 -9.25
N LYS A 79 -13.40 -1.53 -8.84
CA LYS A 79 -14.87 -1.51 -8.89
C LYS A 79 -15.39 -1.63 -10.32
N GLY A 80 -14.80 -0.89 -11.25
CA GLY A 80 -15.13 -0.99 -12.68
C GLY A 80 -14.80 -2.37 -13.24
N TYR A 81 -13.65 -2.93 -12.88
CA TYR A 81 -13.22 -4.26 -13.29
C TYR A 81 -14.20 -5.33 -12.82
N LEU A 82 -14.56 -5.33 -11.52
CA LEU A 82 -15.53 -6.24 -10.93
C LEU A 82 -16.91 -6.13 -11.58
N TYR A 83 -17.35 -4.91 -11.89
CA TYR A 83 -18.63 -4.69 -12.59
C TYR A 83 -18.62 -5.29 -14.00
N LEU A 84 -17.54 -5.08 -14.77
CA LEU A 84 -17.43 -5.56 -16.14
C LEU A 84 -17.24 -7.09 -16.22
N THR A 85 -16.50 -7.64 -15.26
CA THR A 85 -16.23 -9.07 -15.17
C THR A 85 -17.28 -9.85 -14.38
N GLY A 86 -18.25 -9.16 -13.75
CA GLY A 86 -19.38 -9.78 -13.07
C GLY A 86 -20.23 -10.67 -14.00
N PHE A 87 -20.31 -10.33 -15.29
CA PHE A 87 -20.98 -11.14 -16.31
C PHE A 87 -20.23 -12.43 -16.67
N ILE A 88 -18.94 -12.56 -16.32
CA ILE A 88 -18.15 -13.76 -16.63
C ILE A 88 -18.60 -14.95 -15.79
N TYR A 89 -19.18 -14.72 -14.60
CA TYR A 89 -19.70 -15.78 -13.74
C TYR A 89 -20.81 -16.60 -14.40
N SER A 90 -21.60 -16.01 -15.31
CA SER A 90 -22.65 -16.77 -16.02
C SER A 90 -22.11 -17.60 -17.19
N MET A 91 -20.83 -17.46 -17.56
CA MET A 91 -20.19 -18.16 -18.69
C MET A 91 -19.27 -19.30 -18.24
N ILE A 92 -18.89 -19.36 -16.95
CA ILE A 92 -17.96 -20.35 -16.40
C ILE A 92 -18.72 -21.23 -15.41
N ASP A 93 -18.94 -22.50 -15.74
CA ASP A 93 -19.64 -23.50 -14.91
C ASP A 93 -19.02 -23.73 -13.51
N SER A 94 -17.81 -23.22 -13.27
CA SER A 94 -17.08 -23.34 -12.00
C SER A 94 -16.87 -21.98 -11.33
N GLU A 95 -17.83 -21.57 -10.50
CA GLU A 95 -17.82 -20.29 -9.76
C GLU A 95 -16.51 -20.06 -8.97
N ARG A 96 -15.93 -21.11 -8.40
CA ARG A 96 -14.69 -21.02 -7.60
C ARG A 96 -13.47 -20.66 -8.44
N MET A 97 -13.34 -21.26 -9.63
CA MET A 97 -12.21 -21.02 -10.52
C MET A 97 -12.34 -19.65 -11.19
N GLY A 98 -13.56 -19.25 -11.55
CA GLY A 98 -13.88 -17.90 -12.03
C GLY A 98 -13.48 -16.83 -11.02
N ALA A 99 -13.86 -16.98 -9.75
CA ALA A 99 -13.49 -16.05 -8.69
C ALA A 99 -11.97 -15.96 -8.44
N ALA A 100 -11.27 -17.10 -8.47
CA ALA A 100 -9.82 -17.13 -8.32
C ALA A 100 -9.11 -16.39 -9.46
N VAL A 101 -9.48 -16.68 -10.72
CA VAL A 101 -8.89 -16.02 -11.88
C VAL A 101 -9.20 -14.52 -11.88
N GLN A 102 -10.46 -14.15 -11.64
CA GLN A 102 -10.90 -12.75 -11.59
C GLN A 102 -10.18 -11.96 -10.49
N SER A 103 -10.03 -12.53 -9.29
CA SER A 103 -9.35 -11.85 -8.19
C SER A 103 -7.84 -11.70 -8.46
N LEU A 104 -7.19 -12.73 -9.01
CA LEU A 104 -5.77 -12.67 -9.36
C LEU A 104 -5.50 -11.64 -10.46
N SER A 105 -6.30 -11.64 -11.53
CA SER A 105 -6.15 -10.66 -12.62
C SER A 105 -6.46 -9.24 -12.16
N ALA A 106 -7.52 -9.05 -11.35
CA ALA A 106 -7.88 -7.75 -10.80
C ALA A 106 -6.78 -7.17 -9.90
N VAL A 107 -6.23 -7.98 -8.99
CA VAL A 107 -5.15 -7.56 -8.09
C VAL A 107 -3.87 -7.24 -8.87
N PHE A 108 -3.54 -8.06 -9.88
CA PHE A 108 -2.37 -7.82 -10.72
C PHE A 108 -2.47 -6.49 -11.47
N LEU A 109 -3.57 -6.27 -12.20
CA LEU A 109 -3.78 -5.04 -12.97
C LEU A 109 -3.95 -3.81 -12.08
N GLY A 110 -4.70 -3.94 -10.98
CA GLY A 110 -4.88 -2.87 -10.02
C GLY A 110 -3.58 -2.47 -9.32
N GLY A 111 -2.76 -3.45 -8.96
CA GLY A 111 -1.43 -3.23 -8.40
C GLY A 111 -0.50 -2.52 -9.38
N LEU A 112 -0.49 -2.94 -10.65
CA LEU A 112 0.27 -2.25 -11.70
C LEU A 112 -0.19 -0.80 -11.90
N LEU A 113 -1.50 -0.55 -11.90
CA LEU A 113 -2.04 0.81 -12.00
C LEU A 113 -1.61 1.68 -10.82
N PHE A 114 -1.71 1.16 -9.60
CA PHE A 114 -1.27 1.85 -8.38
C PHE A 114 0.21 2.21 -8.46
N LEU A 115 1.07 1.24 -8.80
CA LEU A 115 2.51 1.46 -8.94
C LEU A 115 2.81 2.49 -10.04
N PHE A 116 2.13 2.40 -11.18
CA PHE A 116 2.30 3.33 -12.29
C PHE A 116 2.00 4.77 -11.87
N ILE A 117 0.88 5.03 -11.18
CA ILE A 117 0.52 6.37 -10.71
C ILE A 117 1.51 6.85 -9.65
N MET A 118 1.94 5.98 -8.73
CA MET A 118 2.90 6.32 -7.69
C MET A 118 4.27 6.71 -8.25
N ILE A 119 4.79 5.97 -9.22
CA ILE A 119 6.06 6.29 -9.90
C ILE A 119 5.91 7.58 -10.70
N ARG A 120 4.77 7.76 -11.37
CA ARG A 120 4.53 8.93 -12.20
C ARG A 120 4.35 10.22 -11.40
N SER A 121 3.95 10.10 -10.14
CA SER A 121 3.77 11.23 -9.23
C SER A 121 5.08 11.86 -8.75
N SER A 122 6.26 11.40 -9.22
CA SER A 122 7.59 11.97 -8.90
C SER A 122 7.86 12.12 -7.41
N VAL A 123 7.26 11.27 -6.59
CA VAL A 123 7.48 11.33 -5.14
C VAL A 123 8.71 10.52 -4.73
N PHE A 124 9.03 9.49 -5.51
CA PHE A 124 10.22 8.67 -5.28
C PHE A 124 11.41 9.26 -6.02
N HIS A 125 12.52 9.41 -5.30
CA HIS A 125 13.79 9.76 -5.91
C HIS A 125 14.38 8.53 -6.62
N GLU A 126 15.26 8.72 -7.61
CA GLU A 126 15.92 7.60 -8.31
C GLU A 126 16.62 6.63 -7.35
N GLU A 127 17.21 7.17 -6.29
CA GLU A 127 17.89 6.42 -5.22
C GLU A 127 16.92 5.52 -4.43
N GLU A 128 15.70 6.00 -4.19
CA GLU A 128 14.65 5.25 -3.49
C GLU A 128 14.05 4.18 -4.41
N LEU A 129 13.88 4.49 -5.70
CA LEU A 129 13.41 3.57 -6.73
C LEU A 129 14.42 2.45 -7.04
N ALA A 130 15.72 2.73 -6.95
CA ALA A 130 16.78 1.75 -7.15
C ALA A 130 16.76 0.62 -6.11
N LEU A 131 16.19 0.85 -4.92
CA LEU A 131 16.06 -0.14 -3.85
C LEU A 131 14.94 -1.15 -4.11
N PHE A 132 14.01 -0.87 -5.03
CA PHE A 132 12.94 -1.80 -5.37
C PHE A 132 13.45 -2.93 -6.28
N PRO A 133 12.89 -4.14 -6.16
CA PRO A 133 13.09 -5.17 -7.18
C PRO A 133 12.67 -4.59 -8.53
N PHE A 134 13.57 -4.63 -9.52
CA PHE A 134 13.42 -4.00 -10.85
C PHE A 134 13.62 -2.46 -10.92
N GLY A 135 14.25 -1.84 -9.93
CA GLY A 135 14.50 -0.39 -9.85
C GLY A 135 15.09 0.23 -11.13
N SER A 136 16.03 -0.47 -11.78
CA SER A 136 16.66 -0.01 -13.03
C SER A 136 15.68 0.21 -14.18
N LYS A 137 14.60 -0.58 -14.26
CA LYS A 137 13.53 -0.40 -15.25
C LYS A 137 12.50 0.64 -14.81
N LEU A 138 12.26 0.75 -13.50
CA LEU A 138 11.28 1.66 -12.90
C LEU A 138 11.74 3.13 -13.03
N ILE A 139 13.05 3.40 -12.92
CA ILE A 139 13.65 4.72 -13.14
C ILE A 139 13.33 5.28 -14.54
N LEU A 140 13.18 4.41 -15.55
CA LEU A 140 12.84 4.82 -16.92
C LEU A 140 11.39 5.32 -17.07
N PHE A 141 10.53 5.18 -16.05
CA PHE A 141 9.17 5.72 -16.04
C PHE A 141 9.05 7.05 -15.28
N LEU A 142 10.12 7.52 -14.65
CA LEU A 142 10.16 8.83 -14.01
C LEU A 142 10.01 9.97 -15.05
N PRO A 143 9.30 11.06 -14.73
CA PRO A 143 9.29 12.31 -15.51
C PRO A 143 10.70 12.84 -15.79
N LYS A 144 10.87 13.53 -16.93
CA LYS A 144 12.18 13.96 -17.45
C LYS A 144 12.92 14.97 -16.55
N GLU A 145 12.21 15.73 -15.72
CA GLU A 145 12.81 16.73 -14.81
C GLU A 145 13.65 16.09 -13.69
N ASP A 146 13.24 14.95 -13.13
CA ASP A 146 13.99 14.26 -12.06
C ASP A 146 15.26 13.55 -12.57
N ARG A 147 15.29 13.14 -13.84
CA ARG A 147 16.46 12.48 -14.46
C ARG A 147 17.67 13.43 -14.60
N SER A 148 17.43 14.75 -14.53
CA SER A 148 18.42 15.78 -14.82
C SER A 148 19.38 16.06 -13.65
N HIS A 149 19.03 15.68 -12.42
CA HIS A 149 19.83 16.01 -11.24
C HIS A 149 21.24 15.38 -11.22
N LYS A 150 21.53 14.44 -12.13
CA LYS A 150 22.87 13.86 -12.30
C LYS A 150 23.66 14.43 -13.48
N TYR A 151 23.03 15.08 -14.47
CA TYR A 151 23.76 15.58 -15.65
C TYR A 151 24.46 16.93 -15.42
N VAL A 152 24.13 17.66 -14.34
CA VAL A 152 24.77 18.95 -14.01
C VAL A 152 25.97 18.81 -13.07
N LYS A 153 26.14 17.65 -12.40
CA LYS A 153 27.25 17.45 -11.45
C LYS A 153 28.51 16.80 -12.06
N HIS A 154 28.53 16.58 -13.37
CA HIS A 154 29.66 15.94 -14.05
C HIS A 154 30.19 16.66 -15.30
N ASN A 155 29.86 17.95 -15.46
CA ASN A 155 30.58 18.85 -16.37
C ASN A 155 31.25 19.97 -15.58
#